data_AF-X1HJZ6-F1
#
_entry.id   AF-X1HJZ6-F1
#
_cell.length_a   1.000
_cell.length_b   1.000
_cell.length_c   1.000
_cell.angle_alpha   90.00
_cell.angle_beta   90.00
_cell.angle_gamma   90.00
#
_symmetry.space_group_name_H-M   'P 1'
#
loop_
_entity.id
_entity.type
_entity.pdbx_description
1 polymer ?
#
loop_
_entity_poly.entity_id
_entity_poly.type
_entity_poly.pdbx_seq_one_letter_code
_entity_poly.pdbx_strand_id
1 'polypeptide(L)' 'DMMKFYHDNSEIRHGEDTKNLDIGFQKKIIVGKFVDRERPTYTERYNEWLSELKGAKDESG' A
#
# COMPACT_ATOMS: atom_id res chain seq x y z
N ASP A 1 17.12 0.05 -25.63
CA ASP A 1 15.75 0.53 -25.91
C ASP A 1 14.77 0.42 -24.77
N MET A 2 14.58 -0.73 -24.15
CA MET A 2 13.51 -0.91 -23.16
C MET A 2 13.56 0.09 -21.97
N MET A 3 14.74 0.37 -21.41
CA MET A 3 14.87 1.37 -20.33
C MET A 3 14.54 2.80 -20.80
N LYS A 4 14.82 3.13 -22.06
CA LYS A 4 14.48 4.42 -22.65
C LYS A 4 12.97 4.56 -22.82
N PHE A 5 12.29 3.48 -23.24
CA PHE A 5 10.83 3.44 -23.30
C PHE A 5 10.18 3.70 -21.93
N TYR A 6 10.66 3.05 -20.86
CA TYR A 6 10.13 3.27 -19.51
C TYR A 6 10.38 4.69 -19.00
N HIS A 7 11.56 5.25 -19.29
CA HIS A 7 11.87 6.63 -18.93
C HIS A 7 10.94 7.61 -19.67
N ASP A 8 10.83 7.49 -20.99
CA ASP A 8 10.06 8.42 -21.83
C ASP A 8 8.54 8.31 -21.63
N ASN A 9 8.05 7.15 -21.19
CA ASN A 9 6.63 6.92 -20.89
C ASN A 9 6.30 7.04 -19.41
N SER A 10 7.25 7.41 -18.54
CA SER A 10 6.98 7.67 -17.13
C SER A 10 6.46 9.09 -16.92
N GLU A 11 5.45 9.23 -16.06
CA GLU A 11 4.90 10.53 -15.65
C GLU A 11 4.83 10.59 -14.12
N ILE A 12 5.48 11.60 -13.53
CA ILE A 12 5.50 11.76 -12.08
C ILE A 12 4.19 12.40 -11.62
N ARG A 13 3.41 11.69 -10.79
CA ARG A 13 2.22 12.23 -10.11
C ARG A 13 2.15 11.73 -8.68
N HIS A 14 2.30 12.63 -7.72
CA HIS A 14 2.15 12.33 -6.30
C HIS A 14 0.67 12.47 -5.87
N GLY A 15 0.22 11.61 -4.97
CA GLY A 15 -1.13 11.67 -4.40
C GLY A 15 -2.27 11.31 -5.37
N GLU A 16 -1.95 10.73 -6.53
CA GLU A 16 -2.95 10.23 -7.49
C GLU A 16 -3.81 9.12 -6.85
N ASP A 17 -5.10 9.08 -7.19
CA ASP A 17 -6.00 8.05 -6.68
C ASP A 17 -5.54 6.68 -7.21
N THR A 18 -5.41 5.71 -6.31
CA THR A 18 -5.09 4.31 -6.63
C THR A 18 -5.93 3.71 -7.76
N LYS A 19 -7.18 4.18 -7.94
CA LYS A 19 -8.06 3.75 -9.04
C LYS A 19 -7.55 4.17 -10.43
N ASN A 20 -6.73 5.21 -10.50
CA ASN A 20 -6.17 5.76 -11.73
C ASN A 20 -4.76 5.23 -12.05
N LEU A 21 -4.19 4.38 -11.18
CA LEU A 21 -2.81 3.89 -11.29
C LEU A 21 -2.68 2.56 -12.06
N ASP A 22 -3.72 2.14 -12.78
CA ASP A 22 -3.67 0.93 -13.59
C ASP A 22 -2.61 1.03 -14.71
N ILE A 23 -1.80 -0.03 -14.87
CA ILE A 23 -0.75 -0.08 -15.87
C ILE A 23 -1.31 -0.69 -17.16
N GLY A 24 -1.79 0.18 -18.05
CA GLY A 24 -2.31 -0.23 -19.36
C GLY A 24 -1.23 -0.42 -20.43
N PHE A 25 -1.51 -1.27 -21.42
CA PHE A 25 -0.64 -1.46 -22.58
C PHE A 25 -0.51 -0.15 -23.38
N GLN A 26 0.72 0.28 -23.68
CA GLN A 26 1.05 1.53 -24.39
C GLN A 26 0.53 2.83 -23.73
N LYS A 27 0.15 2.79 -22.45
CA LYS A 27 -0.18 3.99 -21.68
C LYS A 27 1.02 4.49 -20.89
N LYS A 28 0.96 5.75 -20.48
CA LYS A 28 1.96 6.32 -19.57
C LYS A 28 1.94 5.62 -18.22
N ILE A 29 3.11 5.48 -17.63
CA ILE A 29 3.33 4.86 -16.33
C ILE A 29 3.36 5.98 -15.30
N ILE A 30 2.36 6.02 -14.43
CA ILE A 30 2.32 7.00 -13.35
C ILE A 30 3.29 6.54 -12.26
N VAL A 31 4.22 7.40 -11.87
CA VAL A 31 5.24 7.15 -10.84
C VAL A 31 5.12 8.20 -9.74
N GLY A 32 5.24 7.82 -8.47
CA GLY A 32 5.15 8.78 -7.38
C GLY A 32 4.93 8.16 -6.02
N LYS A 33 4.64 9.04 -5.05
CA LYS A 33 4.17 8.66 -3.71
C LYS A 33 2.65 8.68 -3.75
N PHE A 34 2.01 7.53 -3.64
CA PHE A 34 0.55 7.40 -3.83
C PHE A 34 -0.22 7.35 -2.51
N VAL A 35 0.22 6.48 -1.60
CA VAL A 35 -0.43 6.28 -0.31
C VAL A 35 0.57 6.61 0.78
N ASP A 36 0.23 7.60 1.59
CA ASP A 36 0.99 8.02 2.77
C ASP A 36 0.07 7.97 3.97
N ARG A 37 0.09 6.87 4.70
CA ARG A 37 -0.73 6.70 5.89
C ARG A 37 0.03 5.94 6.94
N GLU A 38 -0.15 6.35 8.18
CA GLU A 38 0.32 5.59 9.31
C GLU A 38 -0.52 4.32 9.44
N ARG A 39 0.17 3.19 9.51
CA ARG A 39 -0.42 1.90 9.83
C ARG A 39 0.42 1.27 10.93
N PRO A 40 -0.21 0.57 11.88
CA PRO A 40 0.54 -0.17 12.87
C PRO A 40 1.44 -1.16 12.16
N THR A 41 2.62 -1.30 12.73
CA THR A 41 3.57 -2.35 12.39
C THR A 41 2.93 -3.71 12.62
N TYR A 42 3.55 -4.73 12.03
CA TYR A 42 3.12 -6.11 12.24
C TYR A 42 3.06 -6.47 13.74
N THR A 43 4.07 -6.05 14.52
CA THR A 43 4.17 -6.37 15.95
C THR A 43 3.07 -5.72 16.77
N GLU A 44 2.75 -4.45 16.51
CA GLU A 44 1.65 -3.75 17.19
C GLU A 44 0.32 -4.45 16.92
N ARG A 45 0.04 -4.76 15.65
CA ARG A 45 -1.19 -5.47 15.28
C ARG A 45 -1.24 -6.89 15.84
N TYR A 46 -0.11 -7.58 15.92
CA TYR A 46 -0.02 -8.91 16.51
C TYR A 46 -0.27 -8.90 18.02
N ASN A 47 0.27 -7.91 18.73
CA ASN A 47 0.07 -7.76 20.16
C ASN A 47 -1.38 -7.37 20.50
N GLU A 48 -1.99 -6.48 19.71
CA GLU A 48 -3.43 -6.15 19.78
C GLU A 48 -4.27 -7.43 19.69
N TRP A 49 -4.05 -8.23 18.63
CA TRP A 49 -4.76 -9.49 18.42
C TRP A 49 -4.57 -10.51 19.55
N LEU A 50 -3.35 -10.65 20.07
CA LEU A 50 -3.09 -11.52 21.22
C LEU A 50 -3.78 -11.06 22.49
N SER A 51 -3.87 -9.74 22.71
CA SER A 51 -4.59 -9.18 23.86
C SER A 51 -6.08 -9.45 23.76
N GLU A 52 -6.68 -9.28 22.58
CA GLU A 52 -8.10 -9.58 22.33
C GLU A 52 -8.41 -11.06 22.59
N LEU A 53 -7.57 -11.98 22.09
CA LEU A 53 -7.75 -13.41 22.32
C LEU A 53 -7.62 -13.83 23.78
N LYS A 54 -6.72 -13.19 24.54
CA LYS A 54 -6.56 -13.45 25.98
C LYS A 54 -7.77 -12.95 26.77
N GLY A 55 -8.25 -11.74 26.47
CA GLY A 55 -9.47 -11.19 27.09
C GLY A 55 -10.69 -12.07 26.88
N ALA A 56 -10.90 -12.58 25.66
CA ALA A 56 -12.02 -13.48 25.37
C ALA A 56 -11.99 -14.81 26.16
N LYS A 57 -10.80 -15.29 26.57
CA LYS A 57 -10.67 -16.51 27.38
C LYS A 57 -10.95 -16.27 28.86
N ASP A 58 -10.62 -15.10 29.38
CA ASP A 58 -10.81 -14.76 30.80
C ASP A 58 -12.29 -14.46 31.14
N GLU A 59 -13.08 -14.03 30.15
CA GLU A 59 -14.52 -13.76 30.29
C GLU A 59 -15.41 -15.01 30.14
N SER A 60 -14.80 -16.15 29.80
CA SER A 60 -15.49 -17.44 29.60
C SER A 60 -15.28 -18.44 30.75
N GLY A 61 -14.63 -18.01 31.84
CA GLY A 61 -14.28 -18.81 33.02
C GLY A 61 -15.12 -18.52 34.26
#